data_AF-A0A6M5UDX0-F1
#
_entry.id   AF-A0A6M5UDX0-F1
#
_cell.length_a   1.000
_cell.length_b   1.000
_cell.length_c   1.000
_cell.angle_alpha   90.00
_cell.angle_beta   90.00
_cell.angle_gamma   90.00
#
_symmetry.space_group_name_H-M   'P 1'
#
loop_
_entity.id
_entity.type
_entity.pdbx_description
1 polymer ?
#
loop_
_entity_poly.entity_id
_entity_poly.type
_entity_poly.pdbx_seq_one_letter_code
_entity_poly.pdbx_strand_id
1 'polypeptide(L)'
;MSSSPPPPPPCVAAPFAVTAARSQVLSALDDVARAGAALVAPDLPWAGHARASYDDAASERRSGLLRLDMLLDSCLVRLDALTVRAEADLARIEAEAAAGLA
;
A
#
# COMPACT_ATOMS: atom_id res chain seq x y z
N MET A 1 -28.36 27.77 -29.04
CA MET A 1 -28.24 26.36 -28.60
C MET A 1 -27.16 26.32 -27.55
N SER A 2 -27.54 26.19 -26.27
CA SER A 2 -26.59 26.16 -25.15
C SER A 2 -26.04 24.75 -25.04
N SER A 3 -24.80 24.50 -25.49
CA SER A 3 -24.13 23.23 -25.22
C SER A 3 -23.44 23.37 -23.86
N SER A 4 -24.03 22.77 -22.82
CA SER A 4 -23.34 22.64 -21.53
C SER A 4 -22.00 21.93 -21.75
N PRO A 5 -20.91 22.39 -21.10
CA PRO A 5 -19.66 21.66 -21.12
C PRO A 5 -19.88 20.27 -20.50
N PRO A 6 -19.18 19.24 -21.00
CA PRO A 6 -19.28 17.90 -20.44
C PRO A 6 -18.89 17.92 -18.95
N PRO A 7 -19.51 17.09 -18.10
CA PRO A 7 -19.16 17.02 -16.69
C PRO A 7 -17.67 16.67 -16.57
N PRO A 8 -16.95 17.27 -15.59
CA PRO A 8 -15.56 16.91 -15.35
C PRO A 8 -15.48 15.40 -15.06
N PRO A 9 -14.42 14.72 -15.53
CA PRO A 9 -14.23 13.32 -15.20
C PRO A 9 -14.22 13.15 -13.68
N PRO A 10 -14.77 12.04 -13.15
CA PRO A 10 -14.69 11.78 -11.73
C PRO A 10 -13.22 11.82 -11.32
N CYS A 11 -12.90 12.62 -10.30
CA CYS A 11 -11.62 12.56 -9.62
C CYS A 11 -11.53 11.20 -8.92
N VAL A 12 -11.29 10.13 -9.68
CA VAL A 12 -10.86 8.86 -9.12
C VAL A 12 -9.47 9.16 -8.61
N ALA A 13 -9.37 9.44 -7.31
CA ALA A 13 -8.10 9.68 -6.65
C ALA A 13 -7.18 8.53 -7.04
N ALA A 14 -6.17 8.81 -7.87
CA ALA A 14 -5.17 7.82 -8.21
C ALA A 14 -4.64 7.29 -6.86
N PRO A 15 -4.53 5.96 -6.68
CA PRO A 15 -4.04 5.42 -5.43
C PRO A 15 -2.73 6.11 -5.11
N PHE A 16 -2.60 6.63 -3.88
CA PHE A 16 -1.38 7.29 -3.44
C PHE A 16 -0.19 6.43 -3.84
N ALA A 17 0.93 7.04 -4.25
CA ALA A 17 2.13 6.29 -4.62
C ALA A 17 2.56 5.29 -3.51
N VAL A 18 2.20 5.58 -2.25
CA VAL A 18 2.34 4.70 -1.08
C VAL A 18 1.59 3.38 -1.23
N THR A 19 0.35 3.39 -1.75
CA THR A 19 -0.44 2.17 -2.00
C THR A 19 0.23 1.30 -3.06
N ALA A 20 0.71 1.89 -4.15
CA ALA A 20 1.43 1.15 -5.19
C ALA A 20 2.75 0.56 -4.67
N ALA A 21 3.50 1.34 -3.87
CA ALA A 21 4.72 0.87 -3.23
C ALA A 21 4.45 -0.30 -2.26
N ARG A 22 3.34 -0.24 -1.49
CA ARG A 22 2.95 -1.32 -0.60
C ARG A 22 2.64 -2.61 -1.35
N SER A 23 1.88 -2.53 -2.45
CA SER A 23 1.60 -3.70 -3.28
C SER A 23 2.88 -4.37 -3.81
N GLN A 24 3.89 -3.58 -4.18
CA GLN A 24 5.18 -4.12 -4.61
C GLN A 24 5.93 -4.82 -3.46
N VAL A 25 5.91 -4.25 -2.25
CA VAL A 25 6.52 -4.88 -1.07
C VAL A 25 5.84 -6.20 -0.73
N LEU A 26 4.52 -6.25 -0.76
CA LEU A 26 3.75 -7.49 -0.51
C LEU A 26 4.06 -8.55 -1.57
N SER A 27 4.10 -8.18 -2.85
CA SER A 27 4.51 -9.10 -3.93
C SER A 27 5.91 -9.65 -3.70
N ALA A 28 6.87 -8.81 -3.29
CA ALA A 28 8.23 -9.24 -3.01
C ALA A 28 8.31 -10.19 -1.81
N LEU A 29 7.49 -9.98 -0.76
CA LEU A 29 7.38 -10.90 0.38
C LEU A 29 6.84 -12.27 -0.06
N ASP A 30 5.80 -12.28 -0.89
CA ASP A 30 5.21 -13.50 -1.43
C ASP A 30 6.18 -14.27 -2.32
N ASP A 31 6.95 -13.56 -3.16
CA ASP A 31 7.95 -14.19 -4.03
C ASP A 31 9.09 -14.83 -3.21
N VAL A 32 9.52 -14.19 -2.12
CA VAL A 32 10.49 -14.77 -1.18
C VAL A 32 9.90 -16.01 -0.49
N ALA A 33 8.63 -15.97 -0.06
CA ALA A 33 7.98 -17.14 0.52
C ALA A 33 7.89 -18.30 -0.49
N ARG A 34 7.50 -18.00 -1.73
CA ARG A 34 7.37 -18.97 -2.82
C ARG A 34 8.72 -19.60 -3.20
N ALA A 35 9.78 -18.79 -3.33
CA ALA A 35 11.12 -19.28 -3.62
C ALA A 35 11.65 -20.19 -2.52
N GLY A 36 11.39 -19.86 -1.25
CA GLY A 36 11.69 -20.76 -0.15
C GLY A 36 10.94 -22.08 -0.25
N ALA A 37 9.63 -22.04 -0.51
CA ALA A 37 8.80 -23.25 -0.60
C ALA A 37 9.26 -24.19 -1.73
N ALA A 38 9.76 -23.64 -2.84
CA ALA A 38 10.32 -24.42 -3.95
C ALA A 38 11.58 -25.22 -3.60
N LEU A 39 12.28 -24.87 -2.50
CA LEU A 39 13.47 -25.60 -2.04
C LEU A 39 13.13 -26.86 -1.21
N VAL A 40 11.85 -27.09 -0.92
CA VAL A 40 11.40 -28.31 -0.26
C VAL A 40 11.31 -29.43 -1.29
N ALA A 41 12.37 -30.22 -1.42
CA ALA A 41 12.36 -31.47 -2.17
C ALA A 41 12.45 -32.65 -1.19
N PRO A 42 11.42 -33.52 -1.09
CA PRO A 42 11.34 -34.55 -0.05
C PRO A 42 12.44 -35.62 -0.14
N ASP A 43 13.06 -35.81 -1.30
CA ASP A 43 13.90 -36.99 -1.57
C ASP A 43 15.40 -36.68 -1.70
N LEU A 44 15.82 -35.43 -1.43
CA LEU A 44 17.21 -35.00 -1.67
C LEU A 44 17.95 -34.73 -0.35
N PRO A 45 19.06 -35.44 -0.07
CA PRO A 45 19.79 -35.30 1.20
C PRO A 45 20.40 -33.91 1.42
N TRP A 46 20.58 -33.11 0.36
CA TRP A 46 21.10 -31.74 0.43
C TRP A 46 19.99 -30.67 0.55
N ALA A 47 18.71 -31.04 0.43
CA ALA A 47 17.59 -30.07 0.42
C ALA A 47 17.52 -29.25 1.72
N GLY A 48 17.83 -29.87 2.87
CA GLY A 48 17.90 -29.16 4.15
C GLY A 48 18.99 -28.09 4.21
N HIS A 49 20.16 -28.35 3.64
CA HIS A 49 21.26 -27.38 3.59
C HIS A 49 20.97 -26.24 2.61
N ALA A 50 20.39 -26.54 1.45
CA ALA A 50 19.95 -25.52 0.50
C ALA A 50 18.86 -24.61 1.09
N ARG A 51 17.92 -25.20 1.85
CA ARG A 51 16.89 -24.46 2.56
C ARG A 51 17.46 -23.55 3.65
N ALA A 52 18.37 -24.06 4.48
CA ALA A 52 19.00 -23.27 5.54
C ALA A 52 19.80 -22.08 4.96
N SER A 53 20.61 -22.32 3.92
CA SER A 53 21.38 -21.27 3.26
C SER A 53 20.49 -20.20 2.61
N TYR A 54 19.35 -20.61 2.05
CA TYR A 54 18.35 -19.67 1.54
C TYR A 54 17.71 -18.87 2.67
N ASP A 55 17.28 -19.51 3.75
CA ASP A 55 16.64 -18.83 4.88
C ASP A 55 17.56 -17.79 5.51
N ASP A 56 18.84 -18.11 5.67
CA ASP A 56 19.88 -17.19 6.15
C ASP A 56 20.03 -15.99 5.21
N ALA A 57 20.21 -16.23 3.90
CA ALA A 57 20.37 -15.16 2.90
C ALA A 57 19.09 -14.30 2.73
N ALA A 58 17.91 -14.90 2.92
CA ALA A 58 16.62 -14.23 2.79
C ALA A 58 16.19 -13.52 4.09
N SER A 59 16.77 -13.85 5.25
CA SER A 59 16.36 -13.32 6.55
C SER A 59 16.44 -11.80 6.64
N GLU A 60 17.58 -11.22 6.25
CA GLU A 60 17.81 -9.78 6.26
C GLU A 60 16.86 -9.05 5.31
N ARG A 61 16.68 -9.60 4.10
CA ARG A 61 15.78 -9.02 3.09
C ARG A 61 14.32 -9.07 3.55
N ARG A 62 13.86 -10.20 4.11
CA ARG A 62 12.51 -10.33 4.68
C ARG A 62 12.28 -9.33 5.80
N SER A 63 13.24 -9.20 6.72
CA SER A 63 13.19 -8.21 7.80
C SER A 63 13.08 -6.78 7.25
N GLY A 64 13.86 -6.44 6.22
CA GLY A 64 13.76 -5.14 5.54
C GLY A 64 12.39 -4.91 4.89
N LEU A 65 11.87 -5.89 4.16
CA LEU A 65 10.56 -5.80 3.51
C LEU A 65 9.41 -5.67 4.53
N LEU A 66 9.46 -6.41 5.65
CA LEU A 66 8.47 -6.29 6.72
C LEU A 66 8.50 -4.89 7.38
N ARG A 67 9.69 -4.32 7.58
CA ARG A 67 9.82 -2.94 8.08
C ARG A 67 9.24 -1.93 7.08
N LEU A 68 9.48 -2.12 5.80
CA LEU A 68 8.91 -1.27 4.75
C LEU A 68 7.38 -1.37 4.72
N ASP A 69 6.81 -2.58 4.80
CA ASP A 69 5.35 -2.75 4.86
C ASP A 69 4.74 -2.03 6.06
N MET A 70 5.32 -2.19 7.26
CA MET A 70 4.85 -1.48 8.46
C MET A 70 4.91 0.05 8.30
N LEU A 71 5.97 0.59 7.70
CA LEU A 71 6.10 2.02 7.45
C LEU A 71 5.07 2.52 6.43
N LEU A 72 4.86 1.77 5.35
CA LEU A 72 3.89 2.11 4.31
C LEU A 72 2.46 2.03 4.84
N ASP A 73 2.14 1.02 5.64
CA ASP A 73 0.85 0.90 6.34
C ASP A 73 0.61 2.08 7.28
N SER A 74 1.62 2.46 8.08
CA SER A 74 1.54 3.65 8.94
C SER A 74 1.30 4.94 8.13
N CYS A 75 1.97 5.09 6.99
CA CYS A 75 1.75 6.23 6.10
C CYS A 75 0.32 6.25 5.55
N LEU A 76 -0.25 5.11 5.16
CA LEU A 76 -1.63 5.03 4.68
C LEU A 76 -2.63 5.42 5.76
N VAL A 77 -2.47 4.92 6.99
CA VAL A 77 -3.33 5.29 8.13
C VAL A 77 -3.28 6.80 8.40
N ARG A 78 -2.09 7.40 8.33
CA ARG A 78 -1.94 8.86 8.54
C ARG A 78 -2.54 9.68 7.41
N LEU A 79 -2.43 9.22 6.16
CA LEU A 79 -3.06 9.87 5.02
C LEU A 79 -4.59 9.80 5.12
N ASP A 80 -5.14 8.66 5.52
CA ASP A 80 -6.58 8.50 5.75
C ASP A 80 -7.09 9.48 6.81
N ALA A 81 -6.40 9.58 7.96
CA ALA A 81 -6.75 10.54 9.00
C ALA A 81 -6.68 12.02 8.53
N LEU A 82 -5.71 12.35 7.67
CA LEU A 82 -5.61 13.70 7.09
C LEU A 82 -6.76 13.96 6.09
N THR A 83 -7.15 12.98 5.29
CA THR A 83 -8.28 13.07 4.37
C THR A 83 -9.58 13.33 5.14
N VAL A 84 -9.87 12.54 6.18
CA VAL A 84 -11.06 12.74 7.02
C VAL A 84 -11.09 14.13 7.64
N ARG A 85 -9.94 14.64 8.10
CA ARG A 85 -9.85 15.99 8.66
C ARG A 85 -10.10 17.06 7.59
N ALA A 86 -9.54 16.90 6.40
CA ALA A 86 -9.74 17.84 5.29
C ALA A 86 -11.21 17.88 4.83
N GLU A 87 -11.89 16.73 4.78
CA GLU A 87 -13.32 16.63 4.47
C GLU A 87 -14.17 17.35 5.52
N ALA A 88 -13.85 17.19 6.81
CA ALA A 88 -14.55 17.89 7.89
C ALA A 88 -14.33 19.42 7.83
N ASP A 89 -13.10 19.86 7.53
CA ASP A 89 -12.80 21.28 7.36
C ASP A 89 -13.54 21.89 6.16
N LEU A 90 -13.63 21.14 5.04
CA LEU A 90 -14.39 21.57 3.87
C LEU A 90 -15.88 21.71 4.18
N ALA A 91 -16.48 20.70 4.81
CA ALA A 91 -17.89 20.73 5.20
C ALA A 91 -18.21 21.92 6.14
N ARG A 92 -17.28 22.25 7.05
CA ARG A 92 -17.40 23.42 7.93
C ARG A 92 -17.38 24.72 7.12
N ILE A 93 -16.43 24.88 6.19
CA ILE A 93 -16.33 26.07 5.33
C ILE A 93 -17.60 26.24 4.48
N GLU A 94 -18.12 25.15 3.91
CA GLU A 94 -19.36 25.17 3.12
C GLU A 94 -20.58 25.57 3.98
N ALA A 95 -20.66 25.07 5.21
CA ALA A 95 -21.71 25.45 6.15
C ALA A 95 -21.63 26.94 6.56
N GLU A 96 -20.42 27.44 6.86
CA GLU A 96 -20.19 28.86 7.17
C GLU A 96 -20.54 29.77 5.98
N ALA A 97 -20.17 29.36 4.76
CA ALA A 97 -20.52 30.09 3.53
C ALA A 97 -22.04 30.12 3.30
N ALA A 98 -22.74 29.00 3.50
CA ALA A 98 -24.19 28.93 3.37
C ALA A 98 -24.91 29.80 4.41
N ALA A 99 -24.40 29.85 5.64
CA ALA A 99 -24.96 30.68 6.71
C ALA A 99 -24.73 32.18 6.50
N GLY A 100 -23.61 32.58 5.86
CA GLY A 100 -23.32 33.97 5.52
C GLY A 100 -24.06 34.50 4.28
N LEU A 101 -24.68 33.61 3.49
CA LEU A 101 -25.52 33.94 2.34
C LEU A 101 -27.02 34.02 2.67
N ALA A 102 -27.42 33.65 3.89
CA ALA A 102 -28.79 33.69 4.40
C ALA A 102 -29.03 34.94 5.26
#